data_AF-A0A1D7VT83-F1
#
_entry.id   AF-A0A1D7VT83-F1
#
_cell.length_a   1.000
_cell.length_b   1.000
_cell.length_c   1.000
_cell.angle_alpha   90.00
_cell.angle_beta   90.00
_cell.angle_gamma   90.00
#
_symmetry.space_group_name_H-M   'P 1'
#
loop_
_entity.id
_entity.type
_entity.pdbx_description
1 polymer ?
#
loop_
_entity_poly.entity_id
_entity_poly.type
_entity_poly.pdbx_seq_one_letter_code
_entity_poly.pdbx_strand_id
1 'polypeptide(L)'
;MRDRVLTGGARTTGVLLCLLLALLGAAWAARDLTAARPGAEVWWAWLGGARGPRDATAPVSSLLDPLLALGALTAAVTAVRGAVPAPVAAGALCSLGTATALLRAPLLWMPGVGRLPGTDTGLTSWAHRTVLAELALAAALLVVVAAGRRRAGRAGRHRGRSAHGLPEAALSAYGVVRAVPQAADPGRPGRPRKGPARTTAVLLAAAGLAVAGGELYRLLTSGADGYRTGLLGDATDLPALPPPPAHWHAAVLVLLALGAAVAALRRASWARPAAVAAAALLCADGAGVLALAAHTGRAARLAALSGPDRLELATAAFLVLSGLTALLVAFRRGVPDPAVGAGGALAYGSAPGAARPPHAPPPPSTLPPGW
;
A
#
# COMPACT_ATOMS: atom_id res chain seq x y z
N MET A 1 0.68 10.61 -17.68
CA MET A 1 1.53 10.63 -16.47
C MET A 1 2.95 10.26 -16.87
N ARG A 2 3.93 11.12 -16.61
CA ARG A 2 5.36 10.85 -16.88
C ARG A 2 5.93 10.01 -15.74
N ASP A 3 6.65 8.94 -16.07
CA ASP A 3 7.25 8.03 -15.11
C ASP A 3 8.33 8.75 -14.28
N ARG A 4 8.29 8.60 -12.96
CA ARG A 4 9.26 9.17 -12.01
C ARG A 4 9.95 8.02 -11.29
N VAL A 5 11.28 8.01 -11.32
CA VAL A 5 12.13 6.99 -10.69
C VAL A 5 12.67 7.56 -9.39
N LEU A 6 12.62 6.77 -8.30
CA LEU A 6 13.27 7.12 -7.03
C LEU A 6 14.80 7.10 -7.22
N THR A 7 15.49 8.11 -6.68
CA THR A 7 16.97 8.10 -6.65
C THR A 7 17.47 6.96 -5.74
N GLY A 8 18.69 6.46 -6.01
CA GLY A 8 19.30 5.41 -5.19
C GLY A 8 19.33 5.76 -3.68
N GLY A 9 19.65 7.02 -3.36
CA GLY A 9 19.61 7.53 -1.99
C GLY A 9 18.21 7.53 -1.37
N ALA A 10 17.17 7.93 -2.12
CA ALA A 10 15.80 7.88 -1.59
C ALA A 10 15.33 6.44 -1.32
N ARG A 11 15.83 5.47 -2.10
CA ARG A 11 15.54 4.05 -1.89
C ARG A 11 16.18 3.52 -0.61
N THR A 12 17.47 3.82 -0.36
CA THR A 12 18.16 3.37 0.85
C THR A 12 17.58 4.02 2.10
N THR A 13 17.29 5.32 2.06
CA THR A 13 16.59 5.99 3.17
C THR A 13 15.20 5.41 3.40
N GLY A 14 14.43 5.14 2.34
CA GLY A 14 13.12 4.50 2.46
C GLY A 14 13.18 3.11 3.11
N VAL A 15 14.18 2.29 2.75
CA VAL A 15 14.44 0.99 3.40
C VAL A 15 14.72 1.15 4.88
N LEU A 16 15.60 2.09 5.25
CA LEU A 16 15.97 2.33 6.64
C LEU A 16 14.74 2.74 7.47
N LEU A 17 13.93 3.68 6.97
CA LEU A 17 12.71 4.12 7.63
C LEU A 17 11.70 2.97 7.81
N CYS A 18 11.55 2.10 6.80
CA CYS A 18 10.73 0.90 6.91
C CYS A 18 11.26 -0.10 7.96
N LEU A 19 12.57 -0.33 8.02
CA LEU A 19 13.16 -1.20 9.04
C LEU A 19 12.95 -0.64 10.45
N LEU A 20 13.09 0.67 10.63
CA LEU A 20 12.83 1.32 11.93
C LEU A 20 11.37 1.15 12.35
N LEU A 21 10.40 1.37 11.45
CA LEU A 21 8.98 1.11 11.72
C LEU A 21 8.72 -0.35 12.07
N ALA A 22 9.33 -1.29 11.35
CA ALA A 22 9.19 -2.71 11.61
C ALA A 22 9.74 -3.10 13.00
N LEU A 23 10.90 -2.56 13.38
CA LEU A 23 11.52 -2.80 14.68
C LEU A 23 10.69 -2.22 15.83
N LEU A 24 10.14 -1.01 15.68
CA LEU A 24 9.25 -0.39 16.66
C LEU A 24 8.01 -1.27 16.93
N GLY A 25 7.32 -1.70 15.87
CA GLY A 25 6.16 -2.59 16.01
C GLY A 25 6.52 -3.97 16.57
N ALA A 26 7.64 -4.54 16.14
CA ALA A 26 8.12 -5.83 16.64
C ALA A 26 8.51 -5.79 18.12
N ALA A 27 9.11 -4.69 18.60
CA ALA A 27 9.48 -4.52 20.01
C ALA A 27 8.25 -4.51 20.92
N TRP A 28 7.16 -3.84 20.52
CA TRP A 28 5.89 -3.86 21.26
C TRP A 28 5.21 -5.23 21.22
N ALA A 29 5.19 -5.88 20.05
CA ALA A 29 4.66 -7.24 19.95
C ALA A 29 5.44 -8.24 20.82
N ALA A 30 6.79 -8.16 20.82
CA ALA A 30 7.64 -8.98 21.66
C ALA A 30 7.41 -8.70 23.15
N ARG A 31 7.28 -7.43 23.55
CA ARG A 31 6.94 -7.03 24.92
C ARG A 31 5.64 -7.72 25.35
N ASP A 32 4.56 -7.60 24.59
CA ASP A 32 3.26 -8.17 24.95
C ASP A 32 3.33 -9.69 25.07
N LEU A 33 4.04 -10.37 24.14
CA LEU A 33 4.24 -11.82 24.20
C LEU A 33 5.08 -12.26 25.42
N THR A 34 6.02 -11.44 25.89
CA THR A 34 6.84 -11.73 27.08
C THR A 34 6.14 -11.36 28.40
N ALA A 35 5.30 -10.33 28.38
CA ALA A 35 4.66 -9.77 29.56
C ALA A 35 3.34 -10.48 29.91
N ALA A 36 2.63 -11.05 28.94
CA ALA A 36 1.38 -11.76 29.15
C ALA A 36 1.59 -13.28 29.29
N ARG A 37 0.86 -13.92 30.21
CA ARG A 37 0.84 -15.37 30.36
C ARG A 37 -0.61 -15.85 30.32
N PRO A 38 -1.07 -16.63 29.32
CA PRO A 38 -0.42 -17.21 28.11
C PRO A 38 -0.53 -16.38 26.81
N GLY A 39 0.35 -16.60 25.83
CA GLY A 39 0.36 -15.89 24.53
C GLY A 39 -0.92 -15.99 23.69
N ALA A 40 -1.77 -16.99 23.96
CA ALA A 40 -3.10 -17.07 23.36
C ALA A 40 -4.01 -15.90 23.80
N GLU A 41 -3.86 -15.40 25.04
CA GLU A 41 -4.61 -14.24 25.52
C GLU A 41 -4.20 -12.95 24.81
N VAL A 42 -2.90 -12.80 24.48
CA VAL A 42 -2.42 -11.68 23.65
C VAL A 42 -3.07 -11.70 22.29
N TRP A 43 -3.11 -12.88 21.67
CA TRP A 43 -3.76 -13.05 20.37
C TRP A 43 -5.25 -12.66 20.43
N TRP A 44 -5.99 -13.16 21.42
CA TRP A 44 -7.41 -12.81 21.55
C TRP A 44 -7.62 -11.34 21.87
N ALA A 45 -6.76 -10.73 22.68
CA ALA A 45 -6.81 -9.31 22.99
C ALA A 45 -6.51 -8.45 21.75
N TRP A 46 -5.55 -8.84 20.91
CA TRP A 46 -5.26 -8.15 19.63
C TRP A 46 -6.45 -8.14 18.69
N LEU A 47 -7.23 -9.23 18.68
CA LEU A 47 -8.43 -9.31 17.86
C LEU A 47 -9.60 -8.49 18.42
N GLY A 48 -9.53 -8.03 19.68
CA GLY A 48 -10.63 -7.33 20.36
C GLY A 48 -11.47 -8.21 21.29
N GLY A 49 -10.95 -9.37 21.69
CA GLY A 49 -11.55 -10.22 22.71
C GLY A 49 -11.59 -9.55 24.09
N ALA A 50 -12.49 -10.02 24.96
CA ALA A 50 -12.59 -9.50 26.32
C ALA A 50 -11.26 -9.69 27.05
N ARG A 51 -10.76 -8.61 27.67
CA ARG A 51 -9.53 -8.65 28.46
C ARG A 51 -9.77 -9.46 29.73
N GLY A 52 -8.78 -10.25 30.15
CA GLY A 52 -8.80 -10.99 31.41
C GLY A 52 -8.96 -10.09 32.64
N PRO A 53 -9.01 -10.67 33.85
CA PRO A 53 -9.16 -9.93 35.10
C PRO A 53 -8.17 -8.75 35.20
N ARG A 54 -8.60 -7.65 35.84
CA ARG A 54 -7.87 -6.37 35.96
C ARG A 54 -6.42 -6.48 36.46
N ASP A 55 -6.04 -7.61 37.04
CA ASP A 55 -4.72 -7.88 37.60
C ASP A 55 -3.71 -8.43 36.57
N ALA A 56 -4.16 -8.81 35.37
CA ALA A 56 -3.26 -9.21 34.28
C ALA A 56 -2.73 -7.97 33.54
N THR A 57 -1.43 -7.97 33.24
CA THR A 57 -0.75 -6.95 32.41
C THR A 57 -1.44 -6.85 31.05
N ALA A 58 -2.32 -5.86 30.90
CA ALA A 58 -3.09 -5.68 29.67
C ALA A 58 -2.13 -5.48 28.48
N PRO A 59 -2.33 -6.21 27.37
CA PRO A 59 -1.49 -6.04 26.19
C PRO A 59 -1.60 -4.61 25.69
N VAL A 60 -0.43 -4.05 25.39
CA VAL A 60 -0.28 -2.64 25.04
C VAL A 60 -0.46 -2.44 23.54
N SER A 61 -0.21 -3.47 22.74
CA SER A 61 -0.37 -3.46 21.28
C SER A 61 -1.71 -4.02 20.81
N SER A 62 -2.01 -3.78 19.54
CA SER A 62 -3.19 -4.21 18.80
C SER A 62 -2.77 -5.03 17.58
N LEU A 63 -3.70 -5.74 16.94
CA LEU A 63 -3.44 -6.49 15.70
C LEU A 63 -2.82 -5.61 14.59
N LEU A 64 -3.06 -4.31 14.65
CA LEU A 64 -2.56 -3.33 13.68
C LEU A 64 -1.04 -3.19 13.71
N ASP A 65 -0.43 -3.33 14.89
CA ASP A 65 1.01 -3.16 15.11
C ASP A 65 1.85 -4.20 14.37
N PRO A 66 1.61 -5.52 14.53
CA PRO A 66 2.32 -6.54 13.77
C PRO A 66 2.00 -6.46 12.27
N LEU A 67 0.79 -6.04 11.87
CA LEU A 67 0.44 -5.87 10.45
C LEU A 67 1.24 -4.75 9.79
N LEU A 68 1.34 -3.58 10.44
CA LEU A 68 2.16 -2.47 9.96
C LEU A 68 3.64 -2.84 9.95
N ALA A 69 4.13 -3.57 10.97
CA ALA A 69 5.50 -4.04 11.03
C ALA A 69 5.83 -5.01 9.88
N LEU A 70 4.95 -5.97 9.59
CA LEU A 70 5.09 -6.88 8.45
C LEU A 70 5.01 -6.13 7.11
N GLY A 71 4.12 -5.16 6.98
CA GLY A 71 4.03 -4.28 5.80
C GLY A 71 5.32 -3.50 5.58
N ALA A 72 5.92 -2.97 6.64
CA ALA A 72 7.19 -2.26 6.59
C ALA A 72 8.36 -3.19 6.25
N LEU A 73 8.43 -4.37 6.86
CA LEU A 73 9.46 -5.38 6.58
C LEU A 73 9.40 -5.85 5.13
N THR A 74 8.21 -6.15 4.61
CA THR A 74 8.03 -6.59 3.22
C THR A 74 8.41 -5.48 2.23
N ALA A 75 8.06 -4.22 2.51
CA ALA A 75 8.49 -3.07 1.73
C ALA A 75 10.03 -2.93 1.73
N ALA A 76 10.68 -3.09 2.89
CA ALA A 76 12.14 -3.05 3.00
C ALA A 76 12.80 -4.18 2.20
N VAL A 77 12.36 -5.44 2.39
CA VAL A 77 12.93 -6.62 1.71
C VAL A 77 12.77 -6.53 0.20
N THR A 78 11.59 -6.14 -0.28
CA THR A 78 11.34 -5.98 -1.73
C THR A 78 12.14 -4.84 -2.34
N ALA A 79 12.36 -3.76 -1.58
CA ALA A 79 13.23 -2.67 -1.98
C ALA A 79 14.71 -3.06 -1.95
N VAL A 80 15.20 -3.87 -1.03
CA VAL A 80 16.61 -4.34 -1.02
C VAL A 80 16.89 -5.32 -2.16
N ARG A 81 15.99 -6.29 -2.38
CA ARG A 81 16.22 -7.39 -3.35
C ARG A 81 16.20 -6.98 -4.82
N GLY A 82 16.05 -5.69 -5.17
CA GLY A 82 15.92 -5.30 -6.58
C GLY A 82 14.62 -5.76 -7.24
N ALA A 83 13.76 -6.50 -6.53
CA ALA A 83 12.69 -7.30 -7.10
C ALA A 83 11.50 -6.48 -7.63
N VAL A 84 11.45 -5.19 -7.30
CA VAL A 84 10.31 -4.31 -7.58
C VAL A 84 10.78 -3.06 -8.33
N PRO A 85 10.11 -2.67 -9.45
CA PRO A 85 10.40 -1.42 -10.14
C PRO A 85 10.27 -0.21 -9.20
N ALA A 86 11.18 0.76 -9.33
CA ALA A 86 11.22 1.98 -8.51
C ALA A 86 9.86 2.69 -8.30
N PRO A 87 8.98 2.85 -9.30
CA PRO A 87 7.66 3.47 -9.08
C PRO A 87 6.69 2.63 -8.26
N VAL A 88 6.80 1.30 -8.28
CA VAL A 88 6.01 0.41 -7.42
C VAL A 88 6.52 0.48 -5.99
N ALA A 89 7.85 0.56 -5.79
CA ALA A 89 8.44 0.82 -4.48
C ALA A 89 7.99 2.18 -3.91
N ALA A 90 7.98 3.23 -4.73
CA ALA A 90 7.46 4.55 -4.32
C ALA A 90 5.99 4.50 -3.90
N GLY A 91 5.17 3.74 -4.64
CA GLY A 91 3.77 3.52 -4.30
C GLY A 91 3.60 2.77 -2.98
N ALA A 92 4.41 1.73 -2.74
CA ALA A 92 4.39 0.94 -1.50
C ALA A 92 4.79 1.77 -0.27
N LEU A 93 5.87 2.56 -0.39
CA LEU A 93 6.32 3.45 0.67
C LEU A 93 5.27 4.53 0.97
N CYS A 94 4.65 5.11 -0.07
CA CYS A 94 3.55 6.06 0.13
C CYS A 94 2.32 5.41 0.77
N SER A 95 1.89 4.23 0.34
CA SER A 95 0.72 3.57 0.93
C SER A 95 0.98 3.19 2.38
N LEU A 96 2.17 2.67 2.69
CA LEU A 96 2.57 2.33 4.05
C LEU A 96 2.60 3.59 4.93
N GLY A 97 3.34 4.64 4.52
CA GLY A 97 3.41 5.88 5.28
C GLY A 97 2.04 6.54 5.49
N THR A 98 1.17 6.50 4.47
CA THR A 98 -0.20 7.05 4.59
C THR A 98 -1.04 6.22 5.56
N ALA A 99 -0.98 4.88 5.47
CA ALA A 99 -1.71 4.00 6.37
C ALA A 99 -1.25 4.17 7.82
N THR A 100 0.07 4.15 8.06
CA THR A 100 0.65 4.38 9.39
C THR A 100 0.24 5.75 9.94
N ALA A 101 0.36 6.81 9.15
CA ALA A 101 -0.03 8.16 9.59
C ALA A 101 -1.52 8.25 9.95
N LEU A 102 -2.40 7.75 9.09
CA LEU A 102 -3.85 7.78 9.33
C LEU A 102 -4.25 6.95 10.55
N LEU A 103 -3.69 5.74 10.71
CA LEU A 103 -4.04 4.84 11.79
C LEU A 103 -3.49 5.30 13.15
N ARG A 104 -2.40 6.08 13.16
CA ARG A 104 -1.79 6.62 14.38
C ARG A 104 -2.22 8.04 14.72
N ALA A 105 -2.82 8.77 13.78
CA ALA A 105 -3.24 10.14 13.99
C ALA A 105 -4.10 10.34 15.27
N PRO A 106 -5.10 9.49 15.59
CA PRO A 106 -5.94 9.69 16.77
C PRO A 106 -5.21 9.78 18.09
N LEU A 107 -4.06 9.13 18.18
CA LEU A 107 -3.25 9.09 19.38
C LEU A 107 -2.64 10.45 19.72
N LEU A 108 -2.67 11.43 18.82
CA LEU A 108 -2.23 12.80 19.07
C LEU A 108 -3.23 13.63 19.88
N TRP A 109 -4.52 13.36 19.73
CA TRP A 109 -5.58 14.17 20.35
C TRP A 109 -6.40 13.42 21.39
N MET A 110 -6.23 12.11 21.55
CA MET A 110 -6.82 11.35 22.65
C MET A 110 -6.08 11.68 23.97
N PRO A 111 -6.66 12.49 24.89
CA PRO A 111 -5.96 12.98 26.08
C PRO A 111 -5.79 11.89 27.16
N GLY A 112 -6.35 10.69 26.94
CA GLY A 112 -6.46 9.61 27.93
C GLY A 112 -5.23 8.71 28.09
N VAL A 113 -4.17 8.89 27.29
CA VAL A 113 -2.96 8.02 27.34
C VAL A 113 -2.21 8.12 28.68
N GLY A 114 -2.58 9.03 29.58
CA GLY A 114 -1.90 9.28 30.85
C GLY A 114 -2.63 8.82 32.13
N ARG A 115 -3.86 8.31 32.07
CA ARG A 115 -4.63 7.93 33.28
C ARG A 115 -4.98 6.44 33.28
N LEU A 116 -3.96 5.63 33.49
CA LEU A 116 -4.14 4.23 33.89
C LEU A 116 -4.17 4.18 35.41
N PRO A 117 -5.20 3.59 36.03
CA PRO A 117 -5.09 3.10 37.39
C PRO A 117 -4.11 1.90 37.39
N GLY A 118 -2.93 2.06 37.98
CA GLY A 118 -2.01 0.94 38.26
C GLY A 118 -0.94 0.61 37.22
N THR A 119 -0.70 1.42 36.18
CA THR A 119 0.52 1.28 35.35
C THR A 119 1.56 2.33 35.70
N ASP A 120 2.83 1.94 35.66
CA ASP A 120 3.95 2.84 35.85
C ASP A 120 3.85 4.01 34.86
N THR A 121 3.87 5.24 35.37
CA THR A 121 3.89 6.49 34.59
C THR A 121 5.01 6.54 33.53
N GLY A 122 6.06 5.74 33.72
CA GLY A 122 7.11 5.53 32.72
C GLY A 122 6.59 4.91 31.43
N LEU A 123 5.72 3.89 31.49
CA LEU A 123 5.32 3.13 30.31
C LEU A 123 4.47 3.95 29.33
N THR A 124 3.55 4.74 29.85
CA THR A 124 2.72 5.66 29.06
C THR A 124 3.56 6.73 28.37
N SER A 125 4.58 7.26 29.05
CA SER A 125 5.53 8.21 28.45
C SER A 125 6.34 7.60 27.30
N TRP A 126 6.70 6.32 27.41
CA TRP A 126 7.38 5.58 26.35
C TRP A 126 6.45 5.30 25.17
N ALA A 127 5.22 4.86 25.45
CA ALA A 127 4.18 4.65 24.46
C ALA A 127 3.92 5.91 23.61
N HIS A 128 3.71 7.05 24.27
CA HIS A 128 3.49 8.32 23.58
C HIS A 128 4.69 8.72 22.71
N ARG A 129 5.93 8.56 23.21
CA ARG A 129 7.14 8.82 22.42
C ARG A 129 7.26 7.90 21.21
N THR A 130 6.89 6.62 21.35
CA THR A 130 6.91 5.69 20.21
C THR A 130 5.88 6.06 19.14
N VAL A 131 4.68 6.50 19.53
CA VAL A 131 3.66 7.00 18.59
C VAL A 131 4.17 8.22 17.83
N LEU A 132 4.77 9.19 18.53
CA LEU A 132 5.38 10.36 17.89
C LEU A 132 6.51 9.96 16.93
N ALA A 133 7.35 8.99 17.32
CA ALA A 133 8.40 8.47 16.47
C ALA A 133 7.83 7.79 15.21
N GLU A 134 6.78 6.97 15.33
CA GLU A 134 6.14 6.32 14.18
C GLU A 134 5.49 7.34 13.22
N LEU A 135 4.84 8.37 13.75
CA LEU A 135 4.28 9.47 12.96
C LEU A 135 5.38 10.26 12.25
N ALA A 136 6.49 10.55 12.93
CA ALA A 136 7.65 11.20 12.33
C ALA A 136 8.29 10.35 11.22
N LEU A 137 8.42 9.04 11.43
CA LEU A 137 8.90 8.09 10.43
C LEU A 137 7.95 8.00 9.23
N ALA A 138 6.64 7.98 9.46
CA ALA A 138 5.63 7.98 8.40
C ALA A 138 5.70 9.29 7.58
N ALA A 139 5.81 10.44 8.24
CA ALA A 139 6.01 11.73 7.56
C ALA A 139 7.33 11.75 6.77
N ALA A 140 8.43 11.26 7.35
CA ALA A 140 9.72 11.15 6.68
C ALA A 140 9.64 10.26 5.43
N LEU A 141 8.92 9.14 5.48
CA LEU A 141 8.67 8.28 4.31
C LEU A 141 7.95 9.05 3.20
N LEU A 142 6.91 9.80 3.52
CA LEU A 142 6.17 10.61 2.56
C LEU A 142 7.06 11.70 1.95
N VAL A 143 7.89 12.36 2.75
CA VAL A 143 8.87 13.36 2.30
C VAL A 143 9.94 12.73 1.40
N VAL A 144 10.51 11.58 1.78
CA VAL A 144 11.51 10.85 0.97
C VAL A 144 10.91 10.48 -0.38
N VAL A 145 9.67 10.01 -0.43
CA VAL A 145 9.01 9.72 -1.70
C VAL A 145 8.72 11.00 -2.48
N ALA A 146 8.26 12.08 -1.84
CA ALA A 146 7.98 13.34 -2.51
C ALA A 146 9.23 14.00 -3.09
N ALA A 147 10.33 14.06 -2.32
CA ALA A 147 11.61 14.63 -2.71
C ALA A 147 12.37 13.72 -3.70
N GLY A 148 12.30 12.40 -3.50
CA GLY A 148 12.90 11.40 -4.38
C GLY A 148 12.23 11.31 -5.76
N ARG A 149 10.99 11.80 -5.90
CA ARG A 149 10.31 11.98 -7.19
C ARG A 149 10.93 13.16 -7.96
N ARG A 150 12.15 13.01 -8.47
CA ARG A 150 12.63 13.95 -9.50
C ARG A 150 11.63 13.92 -10.66
N ARG A 151 11.21 15.10 -11.14
CA ARG A 151 10.63 15.20 -12.48
C ARG A 151 11.71 14.57 -13.39
N ALA A 152 11.36 13.60 -14.21
CA ALA A 152 12.14 13.30 -15.41
C ALA A 152 12.13 14.59 -16.24
N GLY A 153 13.00 15.53 -15.87
CA GLY A 153 13.15 16.80 -16.51
C GLY A 153 13.75 16.47 -17.85
N ARG A 154 12.97 16.72 -18.92
CA ARG A 154 13.45 16.95 -20.30
C ARG A 154 14.81 16.28 -20.58
N ALA A 155 14.92 14.97 -20.36
CA ALA A 155 16.07 14.22 -20.84
C ALA A 155 15.85 14.18 -22.35
N GLY A 156 16.55 15.07 -23.05
CA GLY A 156 16.58 15.24 -24.50
C GLY A 156 15.28 14.97 -25.22
N ARG A 157 14.56 16.03 -25.61
CA ARG A 157 13.90 15.98 -26.93
C ARG A 157 15.00 15.89 -28.00
N HIS A 158 15.73 14.79 -28.09
CA HIS A 158 16.03 14.28 -29.41
C HIS A 158 14.72 13.69 -29.89
N ARG A 159 13.90 14.56 -30.47
CA ARG A 159 12.96 14.14 -31.50
C ARG A 159 13.86 13.49 -32.56
N GLY A 160 14.10 12.18 -32.44
CA GLY A 160 14.31 11.37 -33.62
C GLY A 160 13.10 11.65 -34.48
N ARG A 161 13.30 12.44 -35.54
CA ARG A 161 12.29 12.81 -36.50
C ARG A 161 11.78 11.48 -37.05
N SER A 162 10.63 11.03 -36.55
CA SER A 162 9.95 9.88 -37.12
C SER A 162 9.70 10.27 -38.57
N ALA A 163 10.30 9.54 -39.52
CA ALA A 163 10.16 9.81 -40.94
C ALA A 163 8.73 9.42 -41.39
N HIS A 164 7.74 10.17 -40.94
CA HIS A 164 6.40 10.15 -41.52
C HIS A 164 6.45 11.04 -42.76
N GLY A 165 6.51 10.42 -43.93
CA GLY A 165 6.50 11.12 -45.23
C GLY A 165 7.46 10.58 -46.28
N LEU A 166 8.27 9.56 -46.00
CA LEU A 166 9.07 8.92 -47.05
C LEU A 166 8.19 8.00 -47.90
N PRO A 167 8.24 8.08 -49.25
CA PRO A 167 7.55 7.14 -50.12
C PRO A 167 8.04 5.72 -49.81
N GLU A 168 7.13 4.75 -49.82
CA GLU A 168 7.34 3.36 -49.41
C GLU A 168 8.52 2.69 -50.16
N ALA A 169 8.82 3.15 -51.38
CA ALA A 169 9.96 2.73 -52.20
C ALA A 169 11.34 3.18 -51.66
N ALA A 170 11.42 4.24 -50.84
CA ALA A 170 12.69 4.68 -50.23
C ALA A 170 13.03 3.87 -48.98
N LEU A 171 12.04 3.26 -48.33
CA LEU A 171 12.22 2.37 -47.18
C LEU A 171 12.74 0.98 -47.57
N SER A 172 12.63 0.57 -48.84
CA SER A 172 13.20 -0.70 -49.32
C SER A 172 14.63 -0.58 -49.85
N ALA A 173 15.08 0.61 -50.26
CA ALA A 173 16.40 0.84 -50.84
C ALA A 173 17.53 0.96 -49.80
N TYR A 174 17.22 1.42 -48.60
CA TYR A 174 18.15 1.44 -47.47
C TYR A 174 17.75 0.33 -46.51
N GLY A 175 18.63 -0.66 -46.32
CA GLY A 175 18.37 -1.81 -45.45
C GLY A 175 17.79 -1.37 -44.09
N VAL A 176 16.48 -1.55 -43.94
CA VAL A 176 15.78 -1.21 -42.70
C VAL A 176 16.22 -2.21 -41.66
N VAL A 177 17.16 -1.78 -40.82
CA VAL A 177 17.49 -2.49 -39.59
C VAL A 177 16.27 -2.35 -38.70
N ARG A 178 15.50 -3.44 -38.57
CA ARG A 178 14.54 -3.55 -37.47
C ARG A 178 15.32 -3.28 -36.19
N ALA A 179 14.91 -2.28 -35.42
CA ALA A 179 15.50 -2.03 -34.12
C ALA A 179 15.51 -3.37 -33.38
N VAL A 180 16.71 -3.90 -33.10
CA VAL A 180 16.88 -5.01 -32.17
C VAL A 180 16.09 -4.60 -30.94
N PRO A 181 15.15 -5.42 -30.44
CA PRO A 181 14.40 -5.05 -29.24
C PRO A 181 15.43 -4.68 -28.18
N GLN A 182 15.56 -3.38 -27.90
CA GLN A 182 16.34 -2.95 -26.74
C GLN A 182 15.69 -3.70 -25.59
N ALA A 183 16.48 -4.57 -24.95
CA ALA A 183 16.05 -5.33 -23.79
C ALA A 183 15.23 -4.38 -22.92
N ALA A 184 13.96 -4.74 -22.72
CA ALA A 184 12.94 -3.87 -22.16
C ALA A 184 13.54 -3.01 -21.05
N ASP A 185 13.50 -1.68 -21.23
CA ASP A 185 14.08 -0.72 -20.29
C ASP A 185 13.70 -1.15 -18.86
N PRO A 186 14.68 -1.58 -18.03
CA PRO A 186 14.41 -2.29 -16.77
C PRO A 186 13.63 -1.43 -15.74
N GLY A 187 13.36 -0.17 -16.07
CA GLY A 187 12.67 0.78 -15.21
C GLY A 187 11.16 0.90 -15.36
N ARG A 188 10.50 0.37 -16.42
CA ARG A 188 9.08 0.68 -16.65
C ARG A 188 8.13 -0.34 -15.99
N PRO A 189 7.34 0.05 -14.97
CA PRO A 189 6.37 -0.85 -14.36
C PRO A 189 5.26 -1.16 -15.36
N GLY A 190 5.04 -2.45 -15.63
CA GLY A 190 3.89 -2.88 -16.44
C GLY A 190 2.58 -2.39 -15.82
N ARG A 191 1.74 -1.72 -16.60
CA ARG A 191 0.43 -1.28 -16.14
C ARG A 191 -0.46 -2.50 -15.85
N PRO A 192 -1.34 -2.45 -14.83
CA PRO A 192 -2.28 -3.54 -14.60
C PRO A 192 -3.18 -3.71 -15.84
N ARG A 193 -3.40 -4.97 -16.25
CA ARG A 193 -4.32 -5.31 -17.35
C ARG A 193 -5.70 -4.73 -17.05
N LYS A 194 -6.43 -4.33 -18.11
CA LYS A 194 -7.78 -3.73 -17.98
C LYS A 194 -8.72 -4.60 -17.11
N GLY A 195 -8.70 -5.92 -17.29
CA GLY A 195 -9.50 -6.87 -16.50
C GLY A 195 -9.16 -6.82 -15.00
N PRO A 196 -7.95 -7.25 -14.61
CA PRO A 196 -7.45 -7.15 -13.23
C PRO A 196 -7.66 -5.80 -12.55
N ALA A 197 -7.42 -4.70 -13.25
CA ALA A 197 -7.63 -3.36 -12.70
C ALA A 197 -9.10 -3.10 -12.35
N ARG A 198 -10.04 -3.51 -13.22
CA ARG A 198 -11.48 -3.37 -12.96
C ARG A 198 -11.95 -4.30 -11.86
N THR A 199 -11.51 -5.56 -11.85
CA THR A 199 -11.91 -6.50 -10.79
C THR A 199 -11.43 -6.05 -9.42
N THR A 200 -10.16 -5.62 -9.30
CA THR A 200 -9.64 -5.06 -8.05
C THR A 200 -10.39 -3.80 -7.64
N ALA A 201 -10.70 -2.91 -8.59
CA ALA A 201 -11.47 -1.70 -8.29
C ALA A 201 -12.87 -2.01 -7.77
N VAL A 202 -13.60 -2.93 -8.41
CA VAL A 202 -14.95 -3.31 -7.99
C VAL A 202 -14.94 -3.96 -6.62
N LEU A 203 -14.02 -4.91 -6.37
CA LEU A 203 -13.93 -5.59 -5.08
C LEU A 203 -13.59 -4.63 -3.94
N LEU A 204 -12.59 -3.76 -4.13
CA LEU A 204 -12.20 -2.77 -3.11
C LEU A 204 -13.27 -1.69 -2.92
N ALA A 205 -13.94 -1.27 -3.98
CA ALA A 205 -15.05 -0.32 -3.87
C ALA A 205 -16.22 -0.93 -3.11
N ALA A 206 -16.62 -2.16 -3.43
CA ALA A 206 -17.70 -2.85 -2.74
C ALA A 206 -17.36 -3.11 -1.27
N ALA A 207 -16.14 -3.54 -0.95
CA ALA A 207 -15.65 -3.70 0.42
C ALA A 207 -15.68 -2.37 1.20
N GLY A 208 -15.14 -1.29 0.61
CA GLY A 208 -15.17 0.04 1.22
C GLY A 208 -16.60 0.55 1.45
N LEU A 209 -17.50 0.33 0.50
CA LEU A 209 -18.91 0.72 0.64
C LEU A 209 -19.65 -0.11 1.70
N ALA A 210 -19.34 -1.40 1.84
CA ALA A 210 -19.92 -2.24 2.89
C ALA A 210 -19.52 -1.74 4.29
N VAL A 211 -18.23 -1.41 4.49
CA VAL A 211 -17.76 -0.80 5.75
C VAL A 211 -18.40 0.56 5.99
N ALA A 212 -18.46 1.42 4.97
CA ALA A 212 -19.09 2.73 5.06
C ALA A 212 -20.59 2.65 5.39
N GLY A 213 -21.30 1.67 4.82
CA GLY A 213 -22.70 1.40 5.14
C GLY A 213 -22.90 0.97 6.59
N GLY A 214 -22.01 0.13 7.12
CA GLY A 214 -22.01 -0.25 8.54
C GLY A 214 -21.74 0.94 9.47
N GLU A 215 -20.81 1.81 9.12
CA GLU A 215 -20.54 3.05 9.85
C GLU A 215 -21.72 4.02 9.81
N LEU A 216 -22.37 4.18 8.65
CA LEU A 216 -23.57 5.02 8.52
C LEU A 216 -24.73 4.45 9.36
N TYR A 217 -24.93 3.14 9.35
CA TYR A 217 -25.92 2.49 10.20
C TYR A 217 -25.65 2.77 11.68
N ARG A 218 -24.39 2.67 12.14
CA ARG A 218 -23.99 2.99 13.52
C ARG A 218 -24.19 4.46 13.88
N LEU A 219 -23.87 5.37 12.96
CA LEU A 219 -24.15 6.80 13.15
C LEU A 219 -25.65 7.06 13.35
N LEU A 220 -26.49 6.38 12.59
CA LEU A 220 -27.95 6.54 12.68
C LEU A 220 -28.54 5.91 13.95
N THR A 221 -28.00 4.79 14.43
CA THR A 221 -28.53 4.09 15.61
C THR A 221 -27.97 4.62 16.93
N SER A 222 -26.69 4.98 16.98
CA SER A 222 -26.03 5.50 18.18
C SER A 222 -26.16 7.02 18.34
N GLY A 223 -26.64 7.72 17.31
CA GLY A 223 -26.71 9.17 17.25
C GLY A 223 -25.34 9.84 17.04
N ALA A 224 -25.37 11.14 16.72
CA ALA A 224 -24.16 11.89 16.38
C ALA A 224 -23.16 11.97 17.54
N ASP A 225 -23.63 12.11 18.77
CA ASP A 225 -22.77 12.23 19.95
C ASP A 225 -22.09 10.89 20.29
N GLY A 226 -22.83 9.78 20.28
CA GLY A 226 -22.26 8.45 20.49
C GLY A 226 -21.23 8.09 19.41
N TYR A 227 -21.54 8.40 18.15
CA TYR A 227 -20.60 8.20 17.04
C TYR A 227 -19.35 9.08 17.17
N ARG A 228 -19.52 10.36 17.54
CA ARG A 228 -18.41 11.29 17.77
C ARG A 228 -17.47 10.78 18.86
N THR A 229 -18.01 10.24 19.95
CA THR A 229 -17.21 9.63 21.02
C THR A 229 -16.43 8.41 20.52
N GLY A 230 -17.04 7.54 19.71
CA GLY A 230 -16.33 6.39 19.13
C GLY A 230 -15.35 6.76 17.99
N LEU A 231 -15.46 7.96 17.41
CA LEU A 231 -14.56 8.47 16.37
C LEU A 231 -13.35 9.20 16.96
N LEU A 232 -13.59 10.05 17.97
CA LEU A 232 -12.55 10.87 18.60
C LEU A 232 -11.92 10.17 19.82
N GLY A 233 -12.55 9.10 20.32
CA GLY A 233 -12.22 8.45 21.59
C GLY A 233 -12.86 9.20 22.76
N ASP A 234 -13.25 8.46 23.80
CA ASP A 234 -13.55 9.04 25.12
C ASP A 234 -12.30 9.00 26.01
N ALA A 235 -12.17 9.98 26.91
CA ALA A 235 -10.99 10.16 27.73
C ALA A 235 -10.87 9.15 28.90
N THR A 236 -11.85 8.26 29.07
CA THR A 236 -12.12 7.61 30.35
C THR A 236 -11.65 6.17 30.49
N ASP A 237 -11.39 5.39 29.42
CA ASP A 237 -11.01 3.96 29.57
C ASP A 237 -10.16 3.42 28.41
N LEU A 238 -9.00 4.03 28.13
CA LEU A 238 -8.10 3.58 27.07
C LEU A 238 -6.77 3.00 27.62
N PRO A 239 -6.24 1.92 27.02
CA PRO A 239 -4.95 1.34 27.40
C PRO A 239 -3.75 2.24 27.04
N ALA A 240 -2.56 1.88 27.51
CA ALA A 240 -1.31 2.68 27.36
C ALA A 240 -0.91 2.98 25.90
N LEU A 241 -1.22 2.10 24.95
CA LEU A 241 -1.26 2.40 23.51
C LEU A 241 -2.68 2.03 23.05
N PRO A 242 -3.59 3.00 22.91
CA PRO A 242 -4.92 2.70 22.42
C PRO A 242 -4.84 2.17 20.99
N PRO A 243 -5.55 1.08 20.63
CA PRO A 243 -5.92 0.88 19.23
C PRO A 243 -6.63 2.16 18.74
N PRO A 244 -6.54 2.50 17.44
CA PRO A 244 -7.32 3.62 16.92
C PRO A 244 -8.80 3.42 17.28
N PRO A 245 -9.54 4.51 17.59
CA PRO A 245 -10.98 4.42 17.85
C PRO A 245 -11.67 3.64 16.73
N ALA A 246 -12.61 2.77 17.09
CA ALA A 246 -13.18 1.79 16.15
C ALA A 246 -13.75 2.46 14.88
N HIS A 247 -14.47 3.58 15.03
CA HIS A 247 -15.03 4.32 13.90
C HIS A 247 -13.95 5.01 13.06
N TRP A 248 -12.86 5.46 13.70
CA TRP A 248 -11.72 6.02 12.97
C TRP A 248 -11.02 4.95 12.15
N HIS A 249 -10.77 3.77 12.73
CA HIS A 249 -10.19 2.64 12.04
C HIS A 249 -11.02 2.27 10.79
N ALA A 250 -12.34 2.12 10.96
CA ALA A 250 -13.26 1.84 9.86
C ALA A 250 -13.21 2.93 8.78
N ALA A 251 -13.24 4.21 9.16
CA ALA A 251 -13.13 5.33 8.22
C ALA A 251 -11.81 5.29 7.43
N VAL A 252 -10.69 4.95 8.07
CA VAL A 252 -9.39 4.79 7.38
C VAL A 252 -9.43 3.62 6.40
N LEU A 253 -10.00 2.48 6.77
CA LEU A 253 -10.17 1.34 5.85
C LEU A 253 -11.01 1.73 4.62
N VAL A 254 -12.11 2.46 4.82
CA VAL A 254 -12.95 3.00 3.73
C VAL A 254 -12.13 3.89 2.81
N LEU A 255 -11.40 4.86 3.36
CA LEU A 255 -10.60 5.81 2.58
C LEU A 255 -9.49 5.10 1.78
N LEU A 256 -8.79 4.15 2.40
CA LEU A 256 -7.74 3.36 1.73
C LEU A 256 -8.33 2.49 0.61
N ALA A 257 -9.45 1.81 0.86
CA ALA A 257 -10.12 0.93 -0.09
C ALA A 257 -10.64 1.71 -1.31
N LEU A 258 -11.38 2.80 -1.07
CA LEU A 258 -11.91 3.66 -2.14
C LEU A 258 -10.79 4.37 -2.91
N GLY A 259 -9.77 4.87 -2.21
CA GLY A 259 -8.59 5.47 -2.83
C GLY A 259 -7.85 4.49 -3.73
N ALA A 260 -7.66 3.25 -3.29
CA ALA A 260 -7.07 2.18 -4.10
C ALA A 260 -7.96 1.78 -5.29
N ALA A 261 -9.28 1.73 -5.11
CA ALA A 261 -10.22 1.47 -6.20
C ALA A 261 -10.15 2.55 -7.29
N VAL A 262 -10.16 3.83 -6.90
CA VAL A 262 -9.99 4.96 -7.84
C VAL A 262 -8.64 4.91 -8.54
N ALA A 263 -7.57 4.56 -7.81
CA ALA A 263 -6.23 4.38 -8.39
C ALA A 263 -6.21 3.27 -9.45
N ALA A 264 -6.87 2.15 -9.17
CA ALA A 264 -6.99 1.02 -10.08
C ALA A 264 -7.78 1.37 -11.34
N LEU A 265 -8.92 2.07 -11.22
CA LEU A 265 -9.71 2.56 -12.36
C LEU A 265 -8.89 3.53 -13.23
N ARG A 266 -8.12 4.43 -12.60
CA ARG A 266 -7.22 5.35 -13.29
C ARG A 266 -5.97 4.67 -13.85
N ARG A 267 -5.75 3.37 -13.55
CA ARG A 267 -4.54 2.61 -13.87
C ARG A 267 -3.27 3.37 -13.45
N ALA A 268 -3.32 3.98 -12.28
CA ALA A 268 -2.19 4.73 -11.73
C ALA A 268 -1.01 3.78 -11.46
N SER A 269 0.21 4.27 -11.59
CA SER A 269 1.44 3.47 -11.34
C SER A 269 1.53 2.94 -9.90
N TRP A 270 0.85 3.61 -8.96
CA TRP A 270 0.78 3.25 -7.54
C TRP A 270 -0.49 2.44 -7.18
N ALA A 271 -1.33 2.11 -8.16
CA ALA A 271 -2.58 1.38 -7.90
C ALA A 271 -2.36 -0.01 -7.29
N ARG A 272 -1.34 -0.72 -7.77
CA ARG A 272 -0.99 -2.06 -7.29
C ARG A 272 -0.57 -2.07 -5.81
N PRO A 273 0.42 -1.28 -5.37
CA PRO A 273 0.79 -1.27 -3.95
C PRO A 273 -0.33 -0.74 -3.05
N ALA A 274 -1.10 0.27 -3.48
CA ALA A 274 -2.25 0.74 -2.72
C ALA A 274 -3.34 -0.35 -2.57
N ALA A 275 -3.63 -1.09 -3.65
CA ALA A 275 -4.57 -2.20 -3.61
C ALA A 275 -4.10 -3.33 -2.69
N VAL A 276 -2.81 -3.68 -2.70
CA VAL A 276 -2.25 -4.69 -1.79
C VAL A 276 -2.37 -4.24 -0.34
N ALA A 277 -2.01 -2.99 -0.03
CA ALA A 277 -2.10 -2.46 1.32
C ALA A 277 -3.55 -2.44 1.83
N ALA A 278 -4.48 -1.89 1.04
CA ALA A 278 -5.89 -1.84 1.40
C ALA A 278 -6.51 -3.24 1.56
N ALA A 279 -6.24 -4.14 0.61
CA ALA A 279 -6.77 -5.51 0.65
C ALA A 279 -6.22 -6.32 1.84
N ALA A 280 -4.94 -6.16 2.18
CA ALA A 280 -4.33 -6.84 3.34
C ALA A 280 -4.97 -6.37 4.66
N LEU A 281 -5.20 -5.07 4.81
CA LEU A 281 -5.85 -4.51 6.01
C LEU A 281 -7.32 -4.98 6.12
N LEU A 282 -8.09 -4.93 5.03
CA LEU A 282 -9.48 -5.42 5.01
C LEU A 282 -9.56 -6.94 5.30
N CYS A 283 -8.64 -7.73 4.75
CA CYS A 283 -8.54 -9.16 5.05
C CYS A 283 -8.28 -9.40 6.54
N ALA A 284 -7.32 -8.69 7.11
CA ALA A 284 -6.92 -8.91 8.49
C ALA A 284 -8.02 -8.48 9.47
N ASP A 285 -8.69 -7.36 9.20
CA ASP A 285 -9.86 -6.89 9.96
C ASP A 285 -10.99 -7.93 9.93
N GLY A 286 -11.45 -8.32 8.73
CA GLY A 286 -12.50 -9.33 8.60
C GLY A 286 -12.12 -10.69 9.17
N ALA A 287 -10.86 -11.13 9.00
CA ALA A 287 -10.39 -12.39 9.57
C ALA A 287 -10.36 -12.35 11.10
N GLY A 288 -10.03 -11.20 11.70
CA GLY A 288 -10.05 -11.02 13.14
C GLY A 288 -11.45 -11.15 13.72
N VAL A 289 -12.44 -10.51 13.10
CA VAL A 289 -13.86 -10.63 13.47
C VAL A 289 -14.33 -12.08 13.37
N LEU A 290 -14.03 -12.77 12.27
CA LEU A 290 -14.41 -14.18 12.10
C LEU A 290 -13.71 -15.11 13.09
N ALA A 291 -12.43 -14.89 13.37
CA ALA A 291 -11.67 -15.68 14.34
C ALA A 291 -12.25 -15.52 15.76
N LEU A 292 -12.60 -14.31 16.17
CA LEU A 292 -13.29 -14.07 17.44
C LEU A 292 -14.68 -14.71 17.48
N ALA A 293 -15.43 -14.62 16.39
CA ALA A 293 -16.74 -15.24 16.30
C ALA A 293 -16.68 -16.77 16.40
N ALA A 294 -15.66 -17.39 15.82
CA ALA A 294 -15.38 -18.80 15.97
C ALA A 294 -14.99 -19.15 17.42
N HIS A 295 -14.08 -18.38 18.02
CA HIS A 295 -13.61 -18.59 19.39
C HIS A 295 -14.72 -18.47 20.44
N THR A 296 -15.59 -17.48 20.28
CA THR A 296 -16.74 -17.24 21.19
C THR A 296 -17.94 -18.15 20.90
N GLY A 297 -17.84 -19.04 19.91
CA GLY A 297 -18.93 -19.93 19.49
C GLY A 297 -20.13 -19.21 18.89
N ARG A 298 -19.97 -17.96 18.44
CA ARG A 298 -21.01 -17.21 17.68
C ARG A 298 -21.20 -17.80 16.28
N ALA A 299 -20.12 -18.23 15.64
CA ALA A 299 -20.18 -18.85 14.32
C ALA A 299 -21.05 -20.12 14.31
N ALA A 300 -20.96 -20.95 15.35
CA ALA A 300 -21.79 -22.15 15.49
C ALA A 300 -23.28 -21.85 15.75
N ARG A 301 -23.59 -20.62 16.21
CA ARG A 301 -24.93 -20.17 16.58
C ARG A 301 -25.49 -19.13 15.61
N LEU A 302 -25.04 -19.14 14.36
CA LEU A 302 -25.42 -18.19 13.30
C LEU A 302 -26.93 -17.97 13.19
N ALA A 303 -27.74 -19.03 13.29
CA ALA A 303 -29.20 -18.94 13.20
C ALA A 303 -29.87 -18.25 14.42
N ALA A 304 -29.21 -18.27 15.58
CA ALA A 304 -29.71 -17.68 16.83
C ALA A 304 -29.19 -16.24 17.05
N LEU A 305 -28.29 -15.75 16.20
CA LEU A 305 -27.74 -14.40 16.30
C LEU A 305 -28.77 -13.32 15.91
N SER A 306 -28.63 -12.15 16.51
CA SER A 306 -29.42 -10.98 16.14
C SER A 306 -29.19 -10.60 14.67
N GLY A 307 -30.12 -9.86 14.07
CA GLY A 307 -29.95 -9.35 12.70
C GLY A 307 -28.64 -8.58 12.49
N PRO A 308 -28.29 -7.62 13.37
CA PRO A 308 -27.02 -6.89 13.31
C PRO A 308 -25.78 -7.78 13.38
N ASP A 309 -25.74 -8.75 14.31
CA ASP A 309 -24.56 -9.63 14.46
C ASP A 309 -24.36 -10.53 13.22
N ARG A 310 -25.46 -11.01 12.63
CA ARG A 310 -25.39 -11.77 11.36
C ARG A 310 -24.85 -10.92 10.22
N LEU A 311 -25.28 -9.66 10.13
CA LEU A 311 -24.80 -8.73 9.12
C LEU A 311 -23.32 -8.39 9.31
N GLU A 312 -22.85 -8.25 10.55
CA GLU A 312 -21.44 -8.05 10.87
C GLU A 312 -20.59 -9.23 10.42
N LEU A 313 -20.99 -10.47 10.74
CA LEU A 313 -20.29 -11.68 10.29
C LEU A 313 -20.29 -11.83 8.77
N ALA A 314 -21.42 -11.54 8.12
CA ALA A 314 -21.53 -11.58 6.66
C ALA A 314 -20.60 -10.52 6.03
N THR A 315 -20.53 -9.33 6.60
CA THR A 315 -19.64 -8.26 6.15
C THR A 315 -18.18 -8.69 6.33
N ALA A 316 -17.80 -9.23 7.49
CA ALA A 316 -16.45 -9.73 7.75
C ALA A 316 -16.03 -10.82 6.75
N ALA A 317 -16.91 -11.78 6.47
CA ALA A 317 -16.69 -12.81 5.44
C ALA A 317 -16.51 -12.19 4.04
N PHE A 318 -17.34 -11.22 3.69
CA PHE A 318 -17.25 -10.50 2.43
C PHE A 318 -15.92 -9.73 2.30
N LEU A 319 -15.44 -9.10 3.38
CA LEU A 319 -14.15 -8.41 3.41
C LEU A 319 -12.98 -9.36 3.20
N VAL A 320 -12.98 -10.51 3.87
CA VAL A 320 -11.94 -11.54 3.70
C VAL A 320 -11.91 -12.06 2.26
N LEU A 321 -13.06 -12.43 1.70
CA LEU A 321 -13.14 -12.95 0.33
C LEU A 321 -12.73 -11.88 -0.70
N SER A 322 -13.23 -10.66 -0.55
CA SER A 322 -12.93 -9.54 -1.45
C SER A 322 -11.46 -9.14 -1.37
N GLY A 323 -10.91 -9.05 -0.16
CA GLY A 323 -9.50 -8.73 0.07
C GLY A 323 -8.57 -9.82 -0.46
N LEU A 324 -8.85 -11.11 -0.21
CA LEU A 324 -8.03 -12.21 -0.71
C LEU A 324 -8.04 -12.24 -2.23
N THR A 325 -9.22 -12.07 -2.85
CA THR A 325 -9.35 -12.02 -4.30
C THR A 325 -8.60 -10.80 -4.87
N ALA A 326 -8.72 -9.64 -4.23
CA ALA A 326 -8.00 -8.43 -4.64
C ALA A 326 -6.48 -8.59 -4.51
N LEU A 327 -5.98 -9.25 -3.45
CA LEU A 327 -4.56 -9.59 -3.28
C LEU A 327 -4.09 -10.51 -4.40
N LEU A 328 -4.79 -11.61 -4.66
CA LEU A 328 -4.45 -12.56 -5.73
C LEU A 328 -4.39 -11.87 -7.09
N VAL A 329 -5.37 -11.02 -7.40
CA VAL A 329 -5.40 -10.24 -8.65
C VAL A 329 -4.25 -9.24 -8.70
N ALA A 330 -3.98 -8.53 -7.60
CA ALA A 330 -2.89 -7.57 -7.52
C ALA A 330 -1.51 -8.23 -7.62
N PHE A 331 -1.34 -9.49 -7.20
CA PHE A 331 -0.09 -10.23 -7.37
C PHE A 331 0.17 -10.71 -8.80
N ARG A 332 -0.84 -10.76 -9.69
CA ARG A 332 -0.63 -11.15 -11.10
C ARG A 332 0.30 -10.15 -11.81
N ARG A 333 1.24 -10.67 -12.62
CA ARG A 333 2.20 -9.85 -13.38
C ARG A 333 1.45 -8.93 -14.36
N GLY A 334 1.82 -7.64 -14.37
CA GLY A 334 1.33 -6.65 -15.33
C GLY A 334 1.82 -6.96 -16.74
N VAL A 335 1.16 -6.38 -17.75
CA VAL A 335 1.66 -6.47 -19.15
C VAL A 335 2.82 -5.49 -19.28
N PRO A 336 3.97 -5.91 -19.82
CA PRO A 336 5.02 -4.97 -20.21
C PRO A 336 4.40 -3.91 -21.12
N ASP A 337 4.63 -2.62 -20.85
CA ASP A 337 4.17 -1.58 -21.77
C ASP A 337 4.74 -1.92 -23.16
N PRO A 338 3.92 -1.98 -24.23
CA PRO A 338 4.47 -2.14 -25.57
C PRO A 338 5.42 -0.96 -25.76
N ALA A 339 6.70 -1.26 -26.00
CA ALA A 339 7.69 -0.22 -26.26
C ALA A 339 7.14 0.66 -27.38
N VAL A 340 6.83 1.92 -27.06
CA VAL A 340 6.48 2.94 -28.05
C VAL A 340 7.73 3.12 -28.89
N GLY A 341 7.82 2.36 -29.98
CA GLY A 341 9.04 2.26 -30.80
C GLY A 341 9.28 0.91 -31.46
N ALA A 342 8.64 -0.18 -31.03
CA ALA A 342 8.88 -1.52 -31.60
C ALA A 342 8.43 -1.68 -33.08
N GLY A 343 7.72 -0.68 -33.64
CA GLY A 343 7.35 -0.61 -35.06
C GLY A 343 7.87 0.64 -35.78
N GLY A 344 8.70 1.47 -35.13
CA GLY A 344 9.29 2.64 -35.79
C GLY A 344 10.61 2.26 -36.44
N ALA A 345 10.67 2.23 -37.77
CA ALA A 345 11.95 2.17 -38.48
C ALA A 345 12.80 3.37 -38.01
N LEU A 346 13.92 3.08 -37.32
CA LEU A 346 14.90 4.09 -36.95
C LEU A 346 15.90 4.22 -38.09
N ALA A 347 16.23 5.45 -38.48
CA ALA A 347 17.24 5.71 -39.49
C ALA A 347 18.63 5.27 -38.98
N TYR A 348 19.46 4.77 -39.88
CA TYR A 348 20.85 4.40 -39.61
C TYR A 348 21.59 5.56 -38.92
N GLY A 349 22.27 5.29 -37.80
CA GLY A 349 23.05 6.31 -37.06
C GLY A 349 22.26 7.18 -36.06
N SER A 350 20.97 6.91 -35.81
CA SER A 350 20.16 7.73 -34.88
C SER A 350 20.51 7.57 -33.39
N ALA A 351 21.43 6.67 -33.03
CA ALA A 351 21.90 6.45 -31.67
C ALA A 351 23.42 6.22 -31.62
N PRO A 352 24.15 6.84 -30.68
CA PRO A 352 25.58 6.59 -30.50
C PRO A 352 25.82 5.12 -30.09
N GLY A 353 26.64 4.39 -30.85
CA GLY A 353 26.99 3.00 -30.56
C GLY A 353 26.17 1.92 -31.28
N ALA A 354 25.27 2.28 -32.20
CA ALA A 354 24.60 1.30 -33.06
C ALA A 354 25.62 0.67 -34.03
N ALA A 355 25.89 -0.63 -33.88
CA ALA A 355 26.84 -1.36 -34.72
C ALA A 355 26.30 -1.52 -36.16
N ARG A 356 27.17 -1.26 -37.13
CA ARG A 356 26.89 -1.43 -38.56
C ARG A 356 26.68 -2.93 -38.87
N PRO A 357 25.59 -3.33 -39.55
CA PRO A 357 25.46 -4.69 -40.04
C PRO A 357 26.63 -5.02 -41.00
N PRO A 358 27.20 -6.23 -40.96
CA PRO A 358 28.40 -6.59 -41.72
C PRO A 358 28.26 -6.37 -43.25
N HIS A 359 27.04 -6.31 -43.78
CA HIS A 359 26.75 -6.18 -45.20
C HIS A 359 26.03 -4.88 -45.58
N ALA A 360 26.01 -3.86 -44.72
CA ALA A 360 25.44 -2.57 -45.09
C ALA A 360 26.37 -1.85 -46.08
N PRO A 361 25.88 -1.33 -47.22
CA PRO A 361 26.71 -0.56 -48.16
C PRO A 361 27.32 0.69 -47.48
N PRO A 362 28.51 1.15 -47.91
CA PRO A 362 29.11 2.36 -47.35
C PRO A 362 28.18 3.56 -47.53
N PRO A 363 28.15 4.51 -46.56
CA PRO A 363 27.41 5.73 -46.75
C PRO A 363 27.95 6.45 -47.99
N PRO A 364 27.08 7.11 -48.80
CA PRO A 364 27.54 7.85 -49.96
C PRO A 364 28.54 8.92 -49.51
N SER A 365 29.69 8.98 -50.18
CA SER A 365 30.77 9.94 -49.89
C SER A 365 30.36 11.40 -50.10
N THR A 366 29.26 11.63 -50.80
CA THR A 366 28.66 12.94 -51.05
C THR A 366 27.18 12.88 -50.79
N LEU A 367 26.72 13.59 -49.75
CA LEU A 367 25.31 13.89 -49.57
C LEU A 367 24.89 14.89 -50.68
N PRO A 368 23.72 14.70 -51.32
CA PRO A 368 23.22 15.65 -52.30
C PRO A 368 22.98 17.02 -51.64
N PRO A 369 23.11 18.12 -52.40
CA PRO A 369 22.85 19.46 -51.87
C PRO A 369 21.43 19.55 -51.32
N GLY A 370 21.29 19.92 -50.04
CA GLY A 370 19.99 20.10 -49.37
C GLY A 370 19.62 19.06 -48.32
N TRP A 371 20.51 18.12 -48.00
CA TRP A 371 20.41 17.23 -46.83
C TRP A 371 21.07 17.83 -45.59
#